data_AF-A0A1V0M8B2-F1
#
_entry.id   AF-A0A1V0M8B2-F1
#
_cell.length_a   1.000
_cell.length_b   1.000
_cell.length_c   1.000
_cell.angle_alpha   90.00
_cell.angle_beta   90.00
_cell.angle_gamma   90.00
#
_symmetry.space_group_name_H-M   'P 1'
#
loop_
_entity.id
_entity.type
_entity.pdbx_description
1 polymer ?
#
loop_
_entity_poly.entity_id
_entity_poly.type
_entity_poly.pdbx_seq_one_letter_code
_entity_poly.pdbx_strand_id
1 'polypeptide(L)'
;MIENLSSIVEALSKSFSQISTLLGIQWAPMDIPMSRRLQTFAAFLWIYLILFGEAFAIYLFIRLVYSKYWWAALLYGAWMLNDIEICNRGGRSSEWVRSWIWWRYLADYFPIKLVKTVDLDPSKNYMFACFPHGVISLGAFGSFCTNATDFKKLFPGMTCHLITLGGHFLVPLFRDLALALGICSSSEQSLLYLLDKKKYEGNCACMIIGGAAEALDAHPKEYKVILNRRKGFIRVAMKSGAALVPVFSFGETDIFRPPNNPENSLLRRFQEKVRQLTGISPMFPMGRGVFQYSYGVLPIRAPVTTVVGAPMEVKRNLEPTNEEIDAVHAEFTERLQTLFETEKKKYLKYYEEARLVIT
;
A
#
# COMPACT_ATOMS: atom_id res chain seq x y z
N MET A 1 -35.24 44.60 5.87
CA MET A 1 -34.96 43.32 5.15
C MET A 1 -33.54 42.82 5.41
N ILE A 2 -32.52 43.69 5.33
CA ILE A 2 -31.10 43.33 5.57
C ILE A 2 -30.82 42.98 7.06
N GLU A 3 -31.38 43.73 8.02
CA GLU A 3 -31.23 43.42 9.46
C GLU A 3 -31.86 42.09 9.90
N ASN A 4 -32.90 41.64 9.19
CA ASN A 4 -33.52 40.34 9.44
C ASN A 4 -32.67 39.19 8.86
N LEU A 5 -31.92 39.46 7.79
CA LEU A 5 -31.01 38.47 7.21
C LEU A 5 -29.76 38.29 8.08
N SER A 6 -29.21 39.37 8.64
CA SER A 6 -28.04 39.29 9.54
C SER A 6 -28.36 38.53 10.83
N SER A 7 -29.51 38.78 11.44
CA SER A 7 -29.93 38.07 12.66
C SER A 7 -30.18 36.57 12.41
N ILE A 8 -30.76 36.22 11.27
CA ILE A 8 -30.93 34.81 10.84
C ILE A 8 -29.56 34.15 10.63
N VAL A 9 -28.62 34.81 9.95
CA VAL A 9 -27.26 34.29 9.72
C VAL A 9 -26.51 34.09 11.03
N GLU A 10 -26.61 35.03 11.98
CA GLU A 10 -26.01 34.90 13.31
C GLU A 10 -26.60 33.75 14.11
N ALA A 11 -27.94 33.60 14.11
CA ALA A 11 -28.61 32.50 14.78
C ALA A 11 -28.19 31.14 14.21
N LEU A 12 -28.17 31.02 12.88
CA LEU A 12 -27.71 29.81 12.18
C LEU A 12 -26.24 29.50 12.49
N SER A 13 -25.38 30.52 12.48
CA SER A 13 -23.96 30.39 12.81
C SER A 13 -23.75 29.91 14.25
N LYS A 14 -24.49 30.47 15.21
CA LYS A 14 -24.44 30.06 16.62
C LYS A 14 -24.93 28.63 16.83
N SER A 15 -26.07 28.26 16.23
CA SER A 15 -26.57 26.88 16.27
C SER A 15 -25.60 25.89 15.63
N PHE A 16 -25.03 26.24 14.47
CA PHE A 16 -23.99 25.43 13.82
C PHE A 16 -22.77 25.24 14.72
N SER A 17 -22.27 26.31 15.36
CA SER A 17 -21.13 26.25 16.29
C SER A 17 -21.42 25.38 17.51
N GLN A 18 -22.63 25.47 18.07
CA GLN A 18 -23.05 24.65 19.21
C GLN A 18 -23.10 23.16 18.84
N ILE A 19 -23.74 22.82 17.72
CA ILE A 19 -23.80 21.45 17.20
C ILE A 19 -22.39 20.91 16.91
N SER A 20 -21.55 21.74 16.28
CA SER A 20 -20.16 21.38 15.98
C SER A 20 -19.35 21.07 17.23
N THR A 21 -19.53 21.86 18.30
CA THR A 21 -18.84 21.67 19.58
C THR A 21 -19.35 20.42 20.30
N LEU A 22 -20.67 20.20 20.29
CA LEU A 22 -21.29 19.00 20.85
C LEU A 22 -20.78 17.71 20.18
N LEU A 23 -20.58 17.76 18.85
CA LEU A 23 -20.04 16.65 18.06
C LEU A 23 -18.50 16.55 18.09
N GLY A 24 -17.81 17.46 18.81
CA GLY A 24 -16.34 17.48 18.89
C GLY A 24 -15.66 17.72 17.54
N ILE A 25 -16.31 18.43 16.61
CA ILE A 25 -15.78 18.69 15.27
C ILE A 25 -14.69 19.77 15.35
N GLN A 26 -13.49 19.40 14.93
CA GLN A 26 -12.36 20.29 14.75
C GLN A 26 -12.29 20.71 13.28
N TRP A 27 -12.85 21.87 12.95
CA TRP A 27 -12.82 22.38 11.58
C TRP A 27 -11.41 22.70 11.11
N ALA A 28 -11.16 22.49 9.82
CA ALA A 28 -9.92 22.92 9.19
C ALA A 28 -9.88 24.46 9.15
N PRO A 29 -8.72 25.09 9.47
CA PRO A 29 -8.57 26.53 9.29
C PRO A 29 -8.88 26.98 7.85
N MET A 30 -9.43 28.18 7.70
CA MET A 30 -9.78 28.72 6.37
C MET A 30 -8.56 29.22 5.59
N ASP A 31 -7.46 29.53 6.27
CA ASP A 31 -6.21 30.08 5.76
C ASP A 31 -5.17 29.00 5.36
N ILE A 32 -5.62 27.78 5.04
CA ILE A 32 -4.74 26.70 4.60
C ILE A 32 -4.14 27.02 3.20
N PRO A 33 -2.80 26.94 3.04
CA PRO A 33 -2.13 27.15 1.76
C PRO A 33 -2.62 26.20 0.66
N MET A 34 -2.60 26.66 -0.59
CA MET A 34 -3.07 25.86 -1.73
C MET A 34 -2.33 24.52 -1.88
N SER A 35 -1.02 24.49 -1.58
CA SER A 35 -0.23 23.24 -1.57
C SER A 35 -0.82 22.19 -0.64
N ARG A 36 -1.22 22.58 0.59
CA ARG A 36 -1.87 21.67 1.54
C ARG A 36 -3.26 21.24 1.08
N ARG A 37 -4.00 22.08 0.36
CA ARG A 37 -5.30 21.70 -0.23
C ARG A 37 -5.12 20.65 -1.32
N LEU A 38 -4.13 20.83 -2.20
CA LEU A 38 -3.79 19.87 -3.27
C LEU A 38 -3.32 18.52 -2.70
N GLN A 39 -2.50 18.53 -1.65
CA GLN A 39 -2.14 17.31 -0.91
C GLN A 39 -3.37 16.60 -0.35
N THR A 40 -4.30 17.34 0.28
CA THR A 40 -5.55 16.77 0.81
C THR A 40 -6.42 16.19 -0.31
N PHE A 41 -6.52 16.88 -1.44
CA PHE A 41 -7.23 16.39 -2.62
C PHE A 41 -6.59 15.13 -3.21
N ALA A 42 -5.25 15.09 -3.28
CA ALA A 42 -4.50 13.91 -3.70
C ALA A 42 -4.77 12.70 -2.78
N ALA A 43 -4.72 12.88 -1.47
CA ALA A 43 -5.04 11.83 -0.51
C ALA A 43 -6.51 11.39 -0.58
N PHE A 44 -7.42 12.33 -0.84
CA PHE A 44 -8.85 12.05 -1.04
C PHE A 44 -9.08 11.18 -2.28
N LEU A 45 -8.57 11.59 -3.44
CA LEU A 45 -8.70 10.81 -4.66
C LEU A 45 -8.08 9.41 -4.50
N TRP A 46 -6.97 9.32 -3.77
CA TRP A 46 -6.26 8.06 -3.60
C TRP A 46 -7.05 7.10 -2.72
N ILE A 47 -7.57 7.54 -1.56
CA ILE A 47 -8.39 6.65 -0.72
C ILE A 47 -9.69 6.24 -1.43
N TYR A 48 -10.28 7.13 -2.24
CA TYR A 48 -11.44 6.77 -3.06
C TYR A 48 -11.11 5.76 -4.15
N LEU A 49 -9.94 5.88 -4.79
CA LEU A 49 -9.46 4.90 -5.77
C LEU A 49 -9.29 3.52 -5.10
N ILE A 50 -8.72 3.45 -3.90
CA ILE A 50 -8.53 2.18 -3.19
C ILE A 50 -9.86 1.56 -2.74
N LEU A 51 -10.79 2.35 -2.22
CA LEU A 51 -12.05 1.84 -1.69
C LEU A 51 -13.11 1.55 -2.75
N PHE A 52 -13.18 2.37 -3.79
CA PHE A 52 -14.29 2.36 -4.76
C PHE A 52 -13.83 2.24 -6.21
N GLY A 53 -12.52 2.27 -6.47
CA GLY A 53 -11.97 2.30 -7.83
C GLY A 53 -12.41 1.11 -8.68
N GLU A 54 -12.38 -0.11 -8.13
CA GLU A 54 -12.80 -1.30 -8.86
C GLU A 54 -14.29 -1.29 -9.19
N ALA A 55 -15.14 -1.00 -8.20
CA ALA A 55 -16.59 -0.92 -8.40
C ALA A 55 -16.95 0.17 -9.41
N PHE A 56 -16.28 1.33 -9.34
CA PHE A 56 -16.45 2.41 -10.30
C PHE A 56 -15.99 2.01 -11.70
N ALA A 57 -14.86 1.30 -11.81
CA ALA A 57 -14.34 0.83 -13.08
C ALA A 57 -15.25 -0.22 -13.74
N ILE A 58 -15.81 -1.15 -12.96
CA ILE A 58 -16.83 -2.10 -13.42
C ILE A 58 -18.07 -1.35 -13.91
N TYR A 59 -18.55 -0.37 -13.14
CA TYR A 59 -19.68 0.45 -13.53
C TYR A 59 -19.42 1.17 -14.87
N LEU A 60 -18.26 1.79 -15.04
CA LEU A 60 -17.88 2.45 -16.30
C LEU A 60 -17.84 1.47 -17.48
N PHE A 61 -17.28 0.28 -17.28
CA PHE A 61 -17.23 -0.74 -18.32
C PHE A 61 -18.63 -1.22 -18.72
N ILE A 62 -19.52 -1.47 -17.75
CA ILE A 62 -20.93 -1.82 -18.01
C ILE A 62 -21.62 -0.68 -18.77
N ARG A 63 -21.41 0.58 -18.37
CA ARG A 63 -21.97 1.74 -19.08
C ARG A 63 -21.46 1.83 -20.52
N LEU A 64 -20.20 1.46 -20.79
CA LEU A 64 -19.64 1.41 -22.14
C LEU A 64 -20.33 0.32 -22.97
N VAL A 65 -20.53 -0.87 -22.42
CA VAL A 65 -21.23 -2.00 -23.06
C VAL A 65 -22.67 -1.63 -23.46
N TYR A 66 -23.41 -0.94 -22.60
CA TYR A 66 -24.81 -0.53 -22.88
C TYR A 66 -24.94 0.81 -23.62
N SER A 67 -23.84 1.38 -24.13
CA SER A 67 -23.85 2.63 -24.87
C SER A 67 -23.80 2.40 -26.39
N LYS A 68 -23.93 3.49 -27.17
CA LYS A 68 -23.63 3.48 -28.61
C LYS A 68 -22.18 3.11 -28.96
N TYR A 69 -21.30 3.02 -27.96
CA TYR A 69 -19.89 2.64 -28.08
C TYR A 69 -19.60 1.21 -27.59
N TRP A 70 -20.61 0.32 -27.57
CA TRP A 70 -20.45 -1.09 -27.16
C TRP A 70 -19.32 -1.82 -27.90
N TRP A 71 -19.07 -1.47 -29.17
CA TRP A 71 -17.98 -2.03 -29.96
C TRP A 71 -16.61 -1.74 -29.35
N ALA A 72 -16.43 -0.59 -28.69
CA ALA A 72 -15.20 -0.26 -27.98
C ALA A 72 -15.00 -1.14 -26.74
N ALA A 73 -16.09 -1.49 -26.03
CA ALA A 73 -16.02 -2.45 -24.94
C ALA A 73 -15.63 -3.86 -25.44
N LEU A 74 -16.10 -4.28 -26.62
CA LEU A 74 -15.67 -5.55 -27.20
C LEU A 74 -14.20 -5.56 -27.60
N LEU A 75 -13.72 -4.50 -28.27
CA LEU A 75 -12.30 -4.37 -28.63
C LEU A 75 -11.41 -4.38 -27.38
N TYR A 76 -11.82 -3.64 -26.35
CA TYR A 76 -11.11 -3.60 -25.08
C TYR A 76 -11.13 -4.97 -24.38
N GLY A 77 -12.28 -5.64 -24.34
CA GLY A 77 -12.40 -6.99 -23.78
C GLY A 77 -11.54 -8.02 -24.51
N ALA A 78 -11.51 -7.98 -25.85
CA ALA A 78 -10.65 -8.85 -26.66
C ALA A 78 -9.16 -8.59 -26.37
N TRP A 79 -8.76 -7.32 -26.22
CA TRP A 79 -7.40 -6.95 -25.83
C TRP A 79 -7.06 -7.43 -24.42
N MET A 80 -7.98 -7.30 -23.46
CA MET A 80 -7.81 -7.83 -22.10
C MET A 80 -7.60 -9.34 -22.09
N LEU A 81 -8.36 -10.09 -22.90
CA LEU A 81 -8.22 -11.54 -23.00
C LEU A 81 -6.86 -11.93 -23.61
N ASN A 82 -6.40 -11.18 -24.61
CA ASN A 82 -5.11 -11.41 -25.25
C ASN A 82 -3.92 -11.21 -24.28
N ASP A 83 -4.03 -10.30 -23.32
CA ASP A 83 -2.95 -9.96 -22.39
C ASP A 83 -3.26 -10.28 -20.92
N ILE A 84 -4.23 -11.16 -20.65
CA ILE A 84 -4.70 -11.44 -19.28
C ILE A 84 -3.55 -11.85 -18.34
N GLU A 85 -2.58 -12.59 -18.87
CA GLU A 85 -1.39 -13.11 -18.17
C GLU A 85 -0.26 -12.08 -18.01
N ILE A 86 -0.42 -10.85 -18.51
CA ILE A 86 0.66 -9.85 -18.48
C ILE A 86 1.06 -9.48 -17.04
N CYS A 87 0.14 -9.57 -16.08
CA CYS A 87 0.41 -9.37 -14.66
C CYS A 87 1.36 -10.42 -14.05
N ASN A 88 1.51 -11.58 -14.70
CA ASN A 88 2.46 -12.63 -14.35
C ASN A 88 3.76 -12.55 -15.16
N ARG A 89 3.91 -11.53 -16.02
CA ARG A 89 5.03 -11.38 -16.98
C ARG A 89 5.64 -9.97 -16.96
N GLY A 90 5.70 -9.34 -15.79
CA GLY A 90 6.34 -8.02 -15.60
C GLY A 90 5.42 -6.81 -15.77
N GLY A 91 4.15 -7.03 -16.13
CA GLY A 91 3.16 -5.97 -16.27
C GLY A 91 3.39 -5.07 -17.49
N ARG A 92 2.82 -3.85 -17.45
CA ARG A 92 2.92 -2.84 -18.53
C ARG A 92 3.23 -1.47 -17.94
N SER A 93 4.39 -1.34 -17.28
CA SER A 93 4.76 -0.12 -16.58
C SER A 93 4.82 1.10 -17.53
N SER A 94 4.38 2.24 -17.03
CA SER A 94 4.41 3.52 -17.73
C SER A 94 5.08 4.55 -16.83
N GLU A 95 6.26 5.01 -17.24
CA GLU A 95 6.99 6.06 -16.51
C GLU A 95 6.20 7.36 -16.43
N TRP A 96 5.37 7.64 -17.43
CA TRP A 96 4.47 8.80 -17.40
C TRP A 96 3.45 8.68 -16.27
N VAL A 97 2.76 7.53 -16.15
CA VAL A 97 1.80 7.28 -15.06
C VAL A 97 2.50 7.28 -13.70
N ARG A 98 3.65 6.60 -13.57
CA ARG A 98 4.43 6.57 -12.32
C ARG A 98 4.97 7.95 -11.92
N SER A 99 5.06 8.90 -12.84
CA SER A 99 5.56 10.27 -12.61
C SER A 99 4.46 11.33 -12.51
N TRP A 100 3.18 10.96 -12.46
CA TRP A 100 2.11 11.94 -12.27
C TRP A 100 2.32 12.81 -11.03
N ILE A 101 2.06 14.11 -11.18
CA ILE A 101 2.20 15.10 -10.10
C ILE A 101 1.33 14.75 -8.87
N TRP A 102 0.24 14.03 -9.08
CA TRP A 102 -0.62 13.49 -8.01
C TRP A 102 0.20 12.71 -6.97
N TRP A 103 1.12 11.84 -7.40
CA TRP A 103 1.90 11.02 -6.46
C TRP A 103 2.82 11.87 -5.58
N ARG A 104 3.34 13.00 -6.07
CA ARG A 104 4.13 13.94 -5.28
C ARG A 104 3.28 14.63 -4.22
N TYR A 105 2.08 15.09 -4.58
CA TYR A 105 1.13 15.64 -3.60
C TYR A 105 0.68 14.61 -2.56
N LEU A 106 0.54 13.34 -2.96
CA LEU A 106 0.26 12.25 -2.02
C LEU A 106 1.44 12.03 -1.08
N ALA A 107 2.67 11.95 -1.61
CA ALA A 107 3.88 11.81 -0.80
C ALA A 107 4.05 12.96 0.20
N ASP A 108 3.79 14.20 -0.22
CA ASP A 108 3.84 15.39 0.62
C ASP A 108 2.68 15.50 1.62
N TYR A 109 1.59 14.74 1.44
CA TYR A 109 0.52 14.66 2.43
C TYR A 109 0.98 13.91 3.69
N PHE A 110 1.76 12.84 3.50
CA PHE A 110 2.29 11.93 4.52
C PHE A 110 3.80 12.03 4.76
N PRO A 111 4.45 13.11 4.32
CA PRO A 111 5.90 13.18 4.12
C PRO A 111 6.60 11.84 3.84
N ILE A 112 6.18 11.10 2.78
CA ILE A 112 6.71 9.76 2.49
C ILE A 112 8.21 9.86 2.16
N LYS A 113 9.02 9.05 2.83
CA LYS A 113 10.46 8.93 2.57
C LYS A 113 10.85 7.50 2.28
N LEU A 114 11.73 7.33 1.31
CA LEU A 114 12.40 6.07 1.03
C LEU A 114 13.87 6.22 1.37
N VAL A 115 14.40 5.30 2.17
CA VAL A 115 15.80 5.28 2.59
C VAL A 115 16.36 3.86 2.49
N LYS A 116 17.67 3.75 2.31
CA LYS A 116 18.40 2.46 2.27
C LYS A 116 19.48 2.45 3.33
N THR A 117 19.74 1.29 3.92
CA THR A 117 20.84 1.12 4.89
C THR A 117 22.18 0.85 4.21
N VAL A 118 22.15 0.27 3.00
CA VAL A 118 23.32 -0.07 2.19
C VAL A 118 23.01 0.11 0.70
N ASP A 119 24.06 0.23 -0.12
CA ASP A 119 23.92 0.11 -1.57
C ASP A 119 23.58 -1.34 -1.97
N LEU A 120 22.71 -1.48 -2.98
CA LEU A 120 22.39 -2.77 -3.60
C LEU A 120 23.10 -2.87 -4.95
N ASP A 121 23.53 -4.07 -5.30
CA ASP A 121 24.21 -4.38 -6.54
C ASP A 121 23.18 -4.48 -7.69
N PRO A 122 23.20 -3.57 -8.68
CA PRO A 122 22.22 -3.55 -9.75
C PRO A 122 22.35 -4.74 -10.71
N SER A 123 23.40 -5.57 -10.61
CA SER A 123 23.51 -6.83 -11.37
C SER A 123 22.66 -7.96 -10.78
N LYS A 124 22.09 -7.77 -9.58
CA LYS A 124 21.32 -8.80 -8.87
C LYS A 124 19.83 -8.45 -8.82
N ASN A 125 19.01 -9.50 -8.71
CA ASN A 125 17.58 -9.39 -8.47
C ASN A 125 17.27 -9.60 -6.99
N TYR A 126 16.24 -8.93 -6.49
CA TYR A 126 15.92 -8.86 -5.07
C TYR A 126 14.44 -9.14 -4.79
N MET A 127 14.19 -9.91 -3.74
CA MET A 127 12.87 -10.05 -3.13
C MET A 127 12.78 -9.10 -1.93
N PHE A 128 12.08 -8.00 -2.10
CA PHE A 128 11.83 -7.03 -1.03
C PHE A 128 10.63 -7.52 -0.21
N ALA A 129 10.88 -7.92 1.03
CA ALA A 129 9.86 -8.36 1.96
C ALA A 129 9.46 -7.17 2.85
N CYS A 130 8.32 -6.58 2.51
CA CYS A 130 7.85 -5.29 2.97
C CYS A 130 6.87 -5.43 4.16
N PHE A 131 7.10 -4.68 5.25
CA PHE A 131 6.31 -4.69 6.49
C PHE A 131 6.13 -3.26 7.05
N PRO A 132 5.13 -2.99 7.91
CA PRO A 132 3.87 -3.73 7.95
C PRO A 132 3.01 -3.40 6.71
N HIS A 133 1.93 -4.14 6.49
CA HIS A 133 0.90 -3.85 5.53
C HIS A 133 0.15 -2.57 5.88
N GLY A 134 -0.06 -2.30 7.17
CA GLY A 134 -0.99 -1.27 7.62
C GLY A 134 -2.39 -1.51 7.06
N VAL A 135 -3.22 -0.47 7.04
CA VAL A 135 -4.57 -0.59 6.45
C VAL A 135 -4.48 -0.76 4.92
N ILE A 136 -3.54 -0.06 4.26
CA ILE A 136 -3.49 0.07 2.78
C ILE A 136 -2.07 0.21 2.18
N SER A 137 -1.02 -0.12 2.94
CA SER A 137 0.37 -0.22 2.46
C SER A 137 0.88 1.02 1.70
N LEU A 138 0.57 2.21 2.22
CA LEU A 138 0.86 3.48 1.59
C LEU A 138 2.35 3.71 1.40
N GLY A 139 3.19 3.38 2.41
CA GLY A 139 4.64 3.54 2.34
C GLY A 139 5.24 2.74 1.19
N ALA A 140 4.84 1.48 1.04
CA ALA A 140 5.26 0.63 -0.08
C ALA A 140 4.73 1.13 -1.43
N PHE A 141 3.46 1.56 -1.49
CA PHE A 141 2.89 2.13 -2.70
C PHE A 141 3.67 3.38 -3.15
N GLY A 142 3.85 4.36 -2.27
CA GLY A 142 4.58 5.59 -2.56
C GLY A 142 6.02 5.31 -2.98
N SER A 143 6.69 4.40 -2.28
CA SER A 143 8.11 4.09 -2.46
C SER A 143 8.44 3.25 -3.70
N PHE A 144 7.55 2.33 -4.07
CA PHE A 144 7.87 1.28 -5.06
C PHE A 144 6.97 1.29 -6.30
N CYS A 145 5.72 1.79 -6.21
CA CYS A 145 4.84 1.92 -7.38
C CYS A 145 5.02 3.23 -8.14
N THR A 146 5.44 4.29 -7.46
CA THR A 146 5.49 5.64 -8.02
C THR A 146 6.91 6.19 -8.05
N ASN A 147 7.13 7.27 -8.78
CA ASN A 147 8.38 8.02 -8.79
C ASN A 147 8.37 9.18 -7.77
N ALA A 148 7.42 9.20 -6.82
CA ALA A 148 7.28 10.31 -5.88
C ALA A 148 8.40 10.41 -4.85
N THR A 149 9.07 9.30 -4.53
CA THR A 149 10.17 9.23 -3.56
C THR A 149 11.53 8.96 -4.22
N ASP A 150 11.65 9.24 -5.52
CA ASP A 150 12.89 9.12 -6.30
C ASP A 150 13.59 7.75 -6.22
N PHE A 151 12.83 6.63 -6.27
CA PHE A 151 13.37 5.26 -6.20
C PHE A 151 14.58 5.04 -7.12
N LYS A 152 14.48 5.41 -8.40
CA LYS A 152 15.56 5.23 -9.39
C LYS A 152 16.82 6.06 -9.11
N LYS A 153 16.68 7.16 -8.37
CA LYS A 153 17.83 7.95 -7.92
C LYS A 153 18.53 7.25 -6.74
N LEU A 154 17.74 6.65 -5.85
CA LEU A 154 18.27 5.94 -4.69
C LEU A 154 18.84 4.56 -5.05
N PHE A 155 18.26 3.89 -6.04
CA PHE A 155 18.65 2.57 -6.54
C PHE A 155 18.88 2.64 -8.07
N PRO A 156 20.00 3.25 -8.51
CA PRO A 156 20.29 3.40 -9.94
C PRO A 156 20.42 2.04 -10.63
N GLY A 157 19.84 1.92 -11.83
CA GLY A 157 19.84 0.67 -12.60
C GLY A 157 18.81 -0.37 -12.13
N MET A 158 18.04 -0.08 -11.07
CA MET A 158 17.07 -1.03 -10.53
C MET A 158 15.63 -0.66 -10.89
N THR A 159 14.79 -1.69 -11.06
CA THR A 159 13.35 -1.54 -11.33
C THR A 159 12.55 -2.28 -10.27
N CYS A 160 11.58 -1.61 -9.65
CA CYS A 160 10.74 -2.20 -8.62
C CYS A 160 9.30 -2.44 -9.10
N HIS A 161 8.82 -3.64 -8.81
CA HIS A 161 7.46 -4.09 -9.04
C HIS A 161 6.80 -4.39 -7.70
N LEU A 162 5.78 -3.61 -7.32
CA LEU A 162 4.94 -3.96 -6.19
C LEU A 162 4.07 -5.15 -6.56
N ILE A 163 3.89 -6.06 -5.62
CA ILE A 163 3.16 -7.30 -5.81
C ILE A 163 1.83 -7.26 -5.08
N THR A 164 0.73 -7.54 -5.78
CA THR A 164 -0.63 -7.50 -5.24
C THR A 164 -1.49 -8.70 -5.66
N LEU A 165 -2.69 -8.80 -5.10
CA LEU A 165 -3.67 -9.85 -5.39
C LEU A 165 -4.00 -9.92 -6.90
N GLY A 166 -3.93 -11.14 -7.46
CA GLY A 166 -4.21 -11.39 -8.87
C GLY A 166 -5.60 -10.94 -9.36
N GLY A 167 -6.60 -10.95 -8.47
CA GLY A 167 -7.98 -10.56 -8.78
C GLY A 167 -8.12 -9.13 -9.31
N HIS A 168 -7.26 -8.20 -8.85
CA HIS A 168 -7.24 -6.82 -9.34
C HIS A 168 -7.01 -6.71 -10.86
N PHE A 169 -6.31 -7.69 -11.45
CA PHE A 169 -5.99 -7.69 -12.87
C PHE A 169 -7.12 -8.22 -13.76
N LEU A 170 -8.23 -8.68 -13.16
CA LEU A 170 -9.43 -9.10 -13.88
C LEU A 170 -10.45 -7.95 -14.00
N VAL A 171 -10.27 -6.85 -13.28
CA VAL A 171 -11.19 -5.71 -13.26
C VAL A 171 -10.88 -4.76 -14.43
N PRO A 172 -11.82 -4.58 -15.39
CA PRO A 172 -11.69 -3.61 -16.49
C PRO A 172 -11.28 -2.23 -15.99
N LEU A 173 -10.44 -1.52 -16.74
CA LEU A 173 -9.90 -0.17 -16.49
C LEU A 173 -9.00 -0.06 -15.24
N PHE A 174 -9.39 -0.66 -14.12
CA PHE A 174 -8.58 -0.69 -12.90
C PHE A 174 -7.27 -1.45 -13.11
N ARG A 175 -7.33 -2.61 -13.79
CA ARG A 175 -6.14 -3.39 -14.15
C ARG A 175 -5.12 -2.57 -14.91
N ASP A 176 -5.55 -1.67 -15.80
CA ASP A 176 -4.64 -0.90 -16.64
C ASP A 176 -3.89 0.16 -15.84
N LEU A 177 -4.55 0.76 -14.84
CA LEU A 177 -3.87 1.64 -13.90
C LEU A 177 -2.84 0.86 -13.05
N ALA A 178 -3.22 -0.31 -12.53
CA ALA A 178 -2.31 -1.16 -11.76
C ALA A 178 -1.08 -1.58 -12.59
N LEU A 179 -1.31 -2.05 -13.83
CA LEU A 179 -0.26 -2.44 -14.76
C LEU A 179 0.63 -1.26 -15.16
N ALA A 180 0.04 -0.08 -15.42
CA ALA A 180 0.78 1.15 -15.73
C ALA A 180 1.64 1.64 -14.56
N LEU A 181 1.22 1.38 -13.31
CA LEU A 181 2.05 1.60 -12.13
C LEU A 181 3.17 0.54 -11.97
N GLY A 182 3.23 -0.47 -12.85
CA GLY A 182 4.21 -1.55 -12.81
C GLY A 182 3.90 -2.63 -11.77
N ILE A 183 2.66 -2.66 -11.24
CA ILE A 183 2.23 -3.64 -10.25
C ILE A 183 2.05 -5.00 -10.94
N CYS A 184 2.49 -6.07 -10.27
CA CYS A 184 2.38 -7.44 -10.77
C CYS A 184 1.60 -8.34 -9.79
N SER A 185 1.20 -9.51 -10.28
CA SER A 185 0.46 -10.51 -9.52
C SER A 185 1.34 -11.17 -8.45
N SER A 186 0.71 -11.55 -7.33
CA SER A 186 1.33 -12.29 -6.22
C SER A 186 1.48 -13.80 -6.47
N SER A 187 1.27 -14.25 -7.70
CA SER A 187 1.49 -15.65 -8.07
C SER A 187 2.97 -16.02 -8.01
N GLU A 188 3.27 -17.28 -7.70
CA GLU A 188 4.64 -17.80 -7.76
C GLU A 188 5.25 -17.64 -9.16
N GLN A 189 4.46 -17.87 -10.21
CA GLN A 189 4.87 -17.67 -11.60
C GLN A 189 5.34 -16.24 -11.87
N SER A 190 4.59 -15.25 -11.41
CA SER A 190 4.92 -13.82 -11.55
C SER A 190 6.25 -13.50 -10.89
N LEU A 191 6.44 -13.94 -9.64
CA LEU A 191 7.65 -13.65 -8.89
C LEU A 191 8.87 -14.34 -9.49
N LEU A 192 8.75 -15.62 -9.88
CA LEU A 192 9.84 -16.33 -10.55
C LEU A 192 10.19 -15.70 -11.90
N TYR A 193 9.21 -15.15 -12.62
CA TYR A 193 9.46 -14.41 -13.86
C TYR A 193 10.25 -13.12 -13.58
N LEU A 194 9.82 -12.32 -12.61
CA LEU A 194 10.46 -11.05 -12.25
C LEU A 194 11.89 -11.22 -11.72
N LEU A 195 12.14 -12.35 -11.04
CA LEU A 195 13.42 -12.67 -10.40
C LEU A 195 14.32 -13.57 -11.26
N ASP A 196 13.93 -13.87 -12.50
CA ASP A 196 14.73 -14.68 -13.42
C ASP A 196 16.00 -13.93 -13.85
N LYS A 197 17.13 -14.32 -13.26
CA LYS A 197 18.46 -13.77 -13.57
C LYS A 197 18.90 -13.93 -15.03
N LYS A 198 18.24 -14.78 -15.82
CA LYS A 198 18.53 -14.91 -17.26
C LYS A 198 17.85 -13.80 -18.09
N LYS A 199 16.84 -13.14 -17.52
CA LYS A 199 16.04 -12.12 -18.20
C LYS A 199 16.30 -10.72 -17.67
N TYR A 200 16.59 -10.61 -16.38
CA TYR A 200 16.65 -9.34 -15.69
C TYR A 200 17.86 -9.25 -14.78
N GLU A 201 18.39 -8.04 -14.71
CA GLU A 201 19.34 -7.56 -13.70
C GLU A 201 18.69 -6.35 -13.03
N GLY A 202 18.87 -6.20 -11.71
CA GLY A 202 18.36 -5.05 -10.96
C GLY A 202 16.85 -5.07 -10.69
N ASN A 203 16.16 -6.18 -10.97
CA ASN A 203 14.73 -6.29 -10.67
C ASN A 203 14.47 -6.51 -9.18
N CYS A 204 13.51 -5.76 -8.64
CA CYS A 204 13.02 -5.89 -7.28
C CYS A 204 11.55 -6.26 -7.28
N ALA A 205 11.19 -7.40 -6.69
CA ALA A 205 9.80 -7.72 -6.38
C ALA A 205 9.52 -7.31 -4.92
N CYS A 206 8.77 -6.22 -4.68
CA CYS A 206 8.32 -5.87 -3.33
C CYS A 206 6.97 -6.48 -3.03
N MET A 207 6.95 -7.34 -2.03
CA MET A 207 5.76 -8.01 -1.54
C MET A 207 5.50 -7.63 -0.09
N ILE A 208 4.26 -7.28 0.20
CA ILE A 208 3.78 -7.12 1.57
C ILE A 208 3.46 -8.50 2.14
N ILE A 209 4.32 -9.01 3.00
CA ILE A 209 4.33 -10.44 3.39
C ILE A 209 3.11 -10.83 4.21
N GLY A 210 2.69 -9.99 5.15
CA GLY A 210 1.50 -10.23 5.96
C GLY A 210 0.20 -10.26 5.15
N GLY A 211 0.19 -9.49 4.05
CA GLY A 211 -0.94 -9.36 3.13
C GLY A 211 -2.21 -8.82 3.81
N ALA A 212 -3.36 -9.09 3.20
CA ALA A 212 -4.66 -8.67 3.70
C ALA A 212 -4.93 -9.13 5.15
N ALA A 213 -4.36 -10.27 5.57
CA ALA A 213 -4.53 -10.77 6.92
C ALA A 213 -3.91 -9.86 7.98
N GLU A 214 -2.77 -9.22 7.68
CA GLU A 214 -2.08 -8.32 8.60
C GLU A 214 -2.78 -6.96 8.68
N ALA A 215 -3.43 -6.52 7.59
CA ALA A 215 -4.21 -5.27 7.58
C ALA A 215 -5.28 -5.22 8.68
N LEU A 216 -5.83 -6.38 9.02
CA LEU A 216 -6.84 -6.56 10.05
C LEU A 216 -6.33 -6.24 11.47
N ASP A 217 -5.02 -6.37 11.69
CA ASP A 217 -4.31 -6.08 12.95
C ASP A 217 -3.65 -4.69 12.95
N ALA A 218 -3.86 -3.88 11.92
CA ALA A 218 -3.25 -2.55 11.81
C ALA A 218 -3.92 -1.55 12.76
N HIS A 219 -3.28 -1.29 13.90
CA HIS A 219 -3.72 -0.29 14.89
C HIS A 219 -2.62 0.75 15.15
N PRO A 220 -2.98 2.01 15.46
CA PRO A 220 -2.01 3.06 15.74
C PRO A 220 -0.96 2.63 16.76
N LYS A 221 0.31 2.94 16.48
CA LYS A 221 1.48 2.63 17.31
C LYS A 221 1.76 1.14 17.55
N GLU A 222 0.95 0.24 16.99
CA GLU A 222 1.18 -1.20 17.08
C GLU A 222 1.93 -1.69 15.84
N TYR A 223 2.95 -2.52 16.05
CA TYR A 223 3.73 -3.16 14.99
C TYR A 223 3.56 -4.67 15.09
N LYS A 224 2.31 -5.13 14.89
CA LYS A 224 1.99 -6.56 14.79
C LYS A 224 2.08 -6.99 13.32
N VAL A 225 3.01 -7.88 13.01
CA VAL A 225 3.22 -8.41 11.66
C VAL A 225 2.96 -9.92 11.61
N ILE A 226 2.46 -10.42 10.49
CA ILE A 226 2.22 -11.83 10.24
C ILE A 226 3.36 -12.38 9.39
N LEU A 227 4.27 -13.12 10.02
CA LEU A 227 5.46 -13.69 9.39
C LEU A 227 5.69 -15.16 9.72
N ASN A 228 5.36 -15.64 10.93
CA ASN A 228 5.76 -16.99 11.39
C ASN A 228 5.28 -18.10 10.44
N ARG A 229 4.05 -17.94 9.94
CA ARG A 229 3.43 -18.87 8.98
C ARG A 229 3.66 -18.51 7.51
N ARG A 230 4.28 -17.37 7.21
CA ARG A 230 4.47 -16.87 5.84
C ARG A 230 5.82 -17.31 5.30
N LYS A 231 5.90 -18.52 4.74
CA LYS A 231 7.15 -19.10 4.21
C LYS A 231 7.24 -19.11 2.68
N GLY A 232 6.18 -18.69 1.99
CA GLY A 232 6.11 -18.72 0.51
C GLY A 232 7.16 -17.84 -0.17
N PHE A 233 7.40 -16.62 0.35
CA PHE A 233 8.38 -15.71 -0.24
C PHE A 233 9.82 -16.23 -0.09
N ILE A 234 10.13 -16.94 1.01
CA ILE A 234 11.41 -17.63 1.21
C ILE A 234 11.59 -18.71 0.14
N ARG A 235 10.57 -19.56 -0.06
CA ARG A 235 10.58 -20.60 -1.09
C ARG A 235 10.85 -20.02 -2.49
N VAL A 236 10.21 -18.90 -2.82
CA VAL A 236 10.39 -18.21 -4.12
C VAL A 236 11.80 -17.62 -4.25
N ALA A 237 12.32 -16.99 -3.20
CA ALA A 237 13.68 -16.46 -3.19
C ALA A 237 14.72 -17.58 -3.37
N MET A 238 14.56 -18.72 -2.70
CA MET A 238 15.43 -19.89 -2.88
C MET A 238 15.35 -20.47 -4.30
N LYS A 239 14.15 -20.59 -4.89
CA LYS A 239 13.99 -21.10 -6.27
C LYS A 239 14.65 -20.20 -7.31
N SER A 240 14.49 -18.88 -7.16
CA SER A 240 15.08 -17.88 -8.06
C SER A 240 16.57 -17.67 -7.82
N GLY A 241 17.03 -17.82 -6.56
CA GLY A 241 18.34 -17.38 -6.11
C GLY A 241 18.43 -15.86 -5.89
N ALA A 242 17.31 -15.17 -5.79
CA ALA A 242 17.27 -13.73 -5.52
C ALA A 242 17.51 -13.45 -4.03
N ALA A 243 18.30 -12.43 -3.73
CA ALA A 243 18.56 -12.04 -2.34
C ALA A 243 17.28 -11.50 -1.67
N LEU A 244 17.07 -11.89 -0.41
CA LEU A 244 15.97 -11.42 0.41
C LEU A 244 16.35 -10.10 1.08
N VAL A 245 15.47 -9.10 1.02
CA VAL A 245 15.73 -7.80 1.64
C VAL A 245 14.60 -7.46 2.60
N PRO A 246 14.86 -7.33 3.92
CA PRO A 246 13.86 -6.83 4.85
C PRO A 246 13.60 -5.36 4.57
N VAL A 247 12.33 -4.98 4.43
CA VAL A 247 11.88 -3.61 4.20
C VAL A 247 10.85 -3.25 5.24
N PHE A 248 11.02 -2.12 5.93
CA PHE A 248 10.13 -1.70 7.02
C PHE A 248 9.62 -0.27 6.85
N SER A 249 8.31 -0.05 6.96
CA SER A 249 7.63 1.24 6.83
C SER A 249 7.19 1.76 8.20
N PHE A 250 7.97 2.65 8.78
CA PHE A 250 7.67 3.30 10.06
C PHE A 250 6.58 4.37 9.88
N GLY A 251 5.62 4.41 10.81
CA GLY A 251 4.47 5.34 10.77
C GLY A 251 3.29 4.86 9.93
N GLU A 252 3.42 3.73 9.21
CA GLU A 252 2.37 3.17 8.35
C GLU A 252 1.07 2.86 9.13
N THR A 253 1.17 2.44 10.39
CA THR A 253 0.01 2.09 11.22
C THR A 253 -0.69 3.30 11.84
N ASP A 254 -0.05 4.48 11.80
CA ASP A 254 -0.57 5.71 12.44
C ASP A 254 -1.49 6.54 11.52
N ILE A 255 -1.61 6.17 10.24
CA ILE A 255 -2.37 6.93 9.24
C ILE A 255 -3.88 6.65 9.28
N PHE A 256 -4.33 5.66 10.06
CA PHE A 256 -5.74 5.39 10.34
C PHE A 256 -5.93 4.90 11.77
N ARG A 257 -7.17 4.93 12.24
CA ARG A 257 -7.60 4.45 13.55
C ARG A 257 -8.81 3.51 13.38
N PRO A 258 -8.65 2.34 12.74
CA PRO A 258 -9.76 1.42 12.55
C PRO A 258 -10.40 1.01 13.88
N PRO A 259 -11.67 0.56 13.88
CA PRO A 259 -12.32 0.15 15.12
C PRO A 259 -11.62 -1.06 15.73
N ASN A 260 -11.59 -1.11 17.06
CA ASN A 260 -11.08 -2.26 17.79
C ASN A 260 -11.80 -3.54 17.35
N ASN A 261 -11.02 -4.55 16.98
CA ASN A 261 -11.50 -5.81 16.41
C ASN A 261 -10.73 -7.00 17.00
N PRO A 262 -10.79 -7.23 18.32
CA PRO A 262 -10.10 -8.35 18.96
C PRO A 262 -10.53 -9.68 18.35
N GLU A 263 -9.69 -10.71 18.46
CA GLU A 263 -9.85 -11.97 17.72
C GLU A 263 -11.21 -12.67 17.95
N ASN A 264 -11.78 -12.50 19.15
CA ASN A 264 -13.06 -13.06 19.56
C ASN A 264 -14.29 -12.19 19.18
N SER A 265 -14.10 -10.99 18.63
CA SER A 265 -15.20 -10.07 18.32
C SER A 265 -16.02 -10.49 17.10
N LEU A 266 -17.29 -10.06 17.06
CA LEU A 266 -18.17 -10.25 15.90
C LEU A 266 -17.60 -9.56 14.65
N LEU A 267 -17.01 -8.37 14.83
CA LEU A 267 -16.37 -7.63 13.75
C LEU A 267 -15.21 -8.43 13.14
N ARG A 268 -14.28 -8.94 13.95
CA ARG A 268 -13.18 -9.78 13.43
C ARG A 268 -13.72 -11.00 12.69
N ARG A 269 -14.69 -11.71 13.25
CA ARG A 269 -15.28 -12.91 12.60
C ARG A 269 -15.87 -12.59 11.23
N PHE A 270 -16.57 -11.47 11.10
CA PHE A 270 -17.07 -10.98 9.81
C PHE A 270 -15.92 -10.67 8.84
N GLN A 271 -14.94 -9.89 9.29
CA GLN A 271 -13.79 -9.49 8.46
C GLN A 271 -13.01 -10.71 7.94
N GLU A 272 -12.74 -11.67 8.82
CA GLU A 272 -12.08 -12.94 8.50
C GLU A 272 -12.87 -13.76 7.47
N LYS A 273 -14.19 -13.87 7.64
CA LYS A 273 -15.05 -14.59 6.70
C LYS A 273 -15.00 -13.97 5.30
N VAL A 274 -15.08 -12.64 5.19
CA VAL A 274 -14.96 -11.95 3.89
C VAL A 274 -13.58 -12.16 3.28
N ARG A 275 -12.51 -12.03 4.08
CA ARG A 275 -11.14 -12.25 3.61
C ARG A 275 -10.90 -13.67 3.11
N GLN A 276 -11.42 -14.68 3.81
CA GLN A 276 -11.26 -16.08 3.40
C GLN A 276 -12.01 -16.39 2.09
N LEU A 277 -13.15 -15.72 1.85
CA LEU A 277 -13.94 -15.91 0.62
C LEU A 277 -13.39 -15.15 -0.59
N THR A 278 -12.83 -13.96 -0.37
CA THR A 278 -12.50 -13.02 -1.47
C THR A 278 -11.01 -12.70 -1.60
N GLY A 279 -10.21 -12.99 -0.58
CA GLY A 279 -8.83 -12.52 -0.45
C GLY A 279 -8.71 -11.08 0.06
N ILE A 280 -9.80 -10.32 0.15
CA ILE A 280 -9.84 -8.90 0.54
C ILE A 280 -10.28 -8.77 2.00
N SER A 281 -9.53 -7.99 2.78
CA SER A 281 -9.92 -7.66 4.15
C SER A 281 -10.79 -6.41 4.18
N PRO A 282 -12.06 -6.49 4.62
CA PRO A 282 -12.90 -5.32 4.73
C PRO A 282 -12.42 -4.47 5.91
N MET A 283 -11.67 -3.42 5.58
CA MET A 283 -11.17 -2.44 6.52
C MET A 283 -12.13 -1.25 6.63
N PHE A 284 -12.25 -0.70 7.83
CA PHE A 284 -12.95 0.56 8.07
C PHE A 284 -11.89 1.65 8.34
N PRO A 285 -11.37 2.31 7.29
CA PRO A 285 -10.31 3.31 7.43
C PRO A 285 -10.86 4.58 8.08
N MET A 286 -10.87 4.63 9.41
CA MET A 286 -11.27 5.84 10.13
C MET A 286 -10.07 6.77 10.29
N GLY A 287 -10.13 7.92 9.64
CA GLY A 287 -9.17 9.00 9.79
C GLY A 287 -9.90 10.31 10.05
N ARG A 288 -9.72 11.28 9.16
CA ARG A 288 -10.26 12.64 9.24
C ARG A 288 -11.20 12.95 8.08
N GLY A 289 -11.86 14.10 8.16
CA GLY A 289 -12.62 14.66 7.05
C GLY A 289 -11.75 15.43 6.05
N VAL A 290 -12.37 15.81 4.92
CA VAL A 290 -11.76 16.72 3.95
C VAL A 290 -11.66 18.12 4.55
N PHE A 291 -12.75 18.62 5.13
CA PHE A 291 -12.88 19.98 5.68
C PHE A 291 -12.81 20.07 7.21
N GLN A 292 -12.71 18.94 7.91
CA GLN A 292 -12.55 18.87 9.37
C GLN A 292 -11.64 17.70 9.77
N TYR A 293 -11.13 17.70 11.00
CA TYR A 293 -10.04 16.83 11.46
C TYR A 293 -10.47 15.71 12.42
N SER A 294 -11.76 15.62 12.78
CA SER A 294 -12.28 14.71 13.80
C SER A 294 -12.63 13.31 13.30
N TYR A 295 -13.30 13.18 12.15
CA TYR A 295 -13.76 11.86 11.65
C TYR A 295 -13.93 11.83 10.13
N GLY A 296 -13.74 10.67 9.50
CA GLY A 296 -13.97 10.48 8.07
C GLY A 296 -13.09 9.38 7.51
N VAL A 297 -13.08 9.22 6.19
CA VAL A 297 -12.28 8.19 5.50
C VAL A 297 -10.93 8.69 5.02
N LEU A 298 -10.66 10.00 5.11
CA LEU A 298 -9.40 10.56 4.66
C LEU A 298 -8.29 10.15 5.66
N PRO A 299 -7.14 9.65 5.20
CA PRO A 299 -6.05 9.25 6.09
C PRO A 299 -5.57 10.41 6.98
N ILE A 300 -5.04 10.08 8.16
CA ILE A 300 -4.42 11.05 9.07
C ILE A 300 -3.05 11.46 8.48
N ARG A 301 -2.75 12.76 8.55
CA ARG A 301 -1.44 13.28 8.15
C ARG A 301 -0.39 12.87 9.19
N ALA A 302 0.39 11.86 8.87
CA ALA A 302 1.53 11.41 9.66
C ALA A 302 2.70 11.06 8.72
N PRO A 303 3.96 11.26 9.17
CA PRO A 303 5.14 10.87 8.39
C PRO A 303 5.20 9.35 8.21
N VAL A 304 5.48 8.88 7.00
CA VAL A 304 5.76 7.47 6.70
C VAL A 304 7.16 7.34 6.12
N THR A 305 8.02 6.52 6.72
CA THR A 305 9.38 6.28 6.20
C THR A 305 9.61 4.80 5.96
N THR A 306 9.84 4.44 4.71
CA THR A 306 10.16 3.09 4.26
C THR A 306 11.67 2.91 4.20
N VAL A 307 12.20 1.99 4.98
CA VAL A 307 13.61 1.64 5.08
C VAL A 307 13.88 0.32 4.37
N VAL A 308 14.79 0.32 3.40
CA VAL A 308 15.31 -0.88 2.75
C VAL A 308 16.57 -1.33 3.48
N GLY A 309 16.51 -2.52 4.07
CA GLY A 309 17.61 -3.11 4.83
C GLY A 309 18.72 -3.72 3.96
N ALA A 310 19.66 -4.40 4.62
CA ALA A 310 20.74 -5.10 3.94
C ALA A 310 20.25 -6.43 3.31
N PRO A 311 20.78 -6.81 2.13
CA PRO A 311 20.38 -8.05 1.47
C PRO A 311 20.90 -9.28 2.22
N MET A 312 20.09 -10.33 2.24
CA MET A 312 20.40 -11.67 2.70
C MET A 312 20.48 -12.59 1.49
N GLU A 313 21.70 -13.00 1.16
CA GLU A 313 21.94 -13.95 0.07
C GLU A 313 21.33 -15.31 0.41
N VAL A 314 20.73 -15.96 -0.57
CA VAL A 314 20.16 -17.31 -0.42
C VAL A 314 20.78 -18.26 -1.41
N LYS A 315 21.05 -19.48 -0.96
CA LYS A 315 21.50 -20.54 -1.87
C LYS A 315 20.34 -20.94 -2.78
N ARG A 316 20.55 -20.89 -4.09
CA ARG A 316 19.54 -21.32 -5.04
C ARG A 316 19.26 -22.81 -4.90
N ASN A 317 18.01 -23.17 -4.61
CA ASN A 317 17.50 -24.53 -4.59
C ASN A 317 16.11 -24.55 -5.25
N LEU A 318 15.92 -25.38 -6.28
CA LEU A 318 14.65 -25.50 -7.00
C LEU A 318 13.59 -26.28 -6.20
N GLU A 319 14.02 -27.17 -5.33
CA GLU A 319 13.18 -28.03 -4.51
C GLU A 319 13.63 -27.96 -3.04
N PRO A 320 13.51 -26.78 -2.40
CA PRO A 320 13.97 -26.60 -1.03
C PRO A 320 13.12 -27.41 -0.06
N THR A 321 13.78 -28.09 0.88
CA THR A 321 13.09 -28.82 1.95
C THR A 321 12.46 -27.84 2.94
N ASN A 322 11.53 -28.31 3.77
CA ASN A 322 10.92 -27.43 4.78
C ASN A 322 11.94 -26.99 5.83
N GLU A 323 12.91 -27.83 6.16
CA GLU A 323 13.98 -27.53 7.11
C GLU A 323 14.89 -26.41 6.58
N GLU A 324 15.26 -26.44 5.29
CA GLU A 324 16.03 -25.37 4.67
C GLU A 324 15.25 -24.05 4.65
N ILE A 325 13.96 -24.11 4.31
CA ILE A 325 13.08 -22.94 4.31
C ILE A 325 12.98 -22.35 5.73
N ASP A 326 12.85 -23.20 6.74
CA ASP A 326 12.70 -22.78 8.13
C ASP A 326 13.98 -22.14 8.67
N ALA A 327 15.15 -22.66 8.29
CA ALA A 327 16.43 -22.05 8.63
C ALA A 327 16.58 -20.66 8.00
N VAL A 328 16.29 -20.52 6.70
CA VAL A 328 16.37 -19.22 5.99
C VAL A 328 15.31 -18.24 6.53
N HIS A 329 14.12 -18.72 6.87
CA HIS A 329 13.04 -17.92 7.46
C HIS A 329 13.42 -17.41 8.86
N ALA A 330 14.07 -18.24 9.69
CA ALA A 330 14.55 -17.85 11.01
C ALA A 330 15.60 -16.74 10.91
N GLU A 331 16.60 -16.89 10.02
CA GLU A 331 17.61 -15.85 9.79
C GLU A 331 16.98 -14.55 9.27
N PHE A 332 16.04 -14.65 8.31
CA PHE A 332 15.30 -13.49 7.81
C PHE A 332 14.55 -12.77 8.94
N THR A 333 13.92 -13.52 9.84
CA THR A 333 13.16 -12.99 10.97
C THR A 333 14.06 -12.21 11.93
N GLU A 334 15.24 -12.75 12.26
CA GLU A 334 16.24 -12.05 13.09
C GLU A 334 16.72 -10.75 12.43
N ARG A 335 16.97 -10.77 11.12
CA ARG A 335 17.37 -9.58 10.36
C ARG A 335 16.26 -8.53 10.32
N LEU A 336 14.99 -8.92 10.20
CA LEU A 336 13.84 -8.01 10.26
C LEU A 336 13.73 -7.36 11.64
N GLN A 337 13.87 -8.14 12.72
CA GLN A 337 13.87 -7.62 14.09
C GLN A 337 15.02 -6.64 14.31
N THR A 338 16.21 -6.99 13.83
CA THR A 338 17.40 -6.13 13.91
C THR A 338 17.18 -4.81 13.17
N LEU A 339 16.62 -4.85 11.95
CA LEU A 339 16.29 -3.65 11.17
C LEU A 339 15.30 -2.77 11.94
N PHE A 340 14.23 -3.35 12.49
CA PHE A 340 13.24 -2.62 13.27
C PHE A 340 13.86 -1.93 14.49
N GLU A 341 14.59 -2.68 15.31
CA GLU A 341 15.19 -2.17 16.55
C GLU A 341 16.24 -1.09 16.30
N THR A 342 17.04 -1.25 15.24
CA THR A 342 18.10 -0.29 14.89
C THR A 342 17.53 1.03 14.34
N GLU A 343 16.44 0.98 13.61
CA GLU A 343 15.92 2.13 12.87
C GLU A 343 14.77 2.86 13.58
N LYS A 344 14.02 2.19 14.48
CA LYS A 344 12.80 2.76 15.09
C LYS A 344 13.01 4.10 15.78
N LYS A 345 14.15 4.32 16.44
CA LYS A 345 14.48 5.57 17.13
C LYS A 345 14.56 6.77 16.18
N LYS A 346 14.93 6.56 14.92
CA LYS A 346 15.08 7.64 13.93
C LYS A 346 13.73 8.15 13.42
N TYR A 347 12.71 7.29 13.41
CA TYR A 347 11.46 7.56 12.69
C TYR A 347 10.23 7.58 13.59
N LEU A 348 10.29 6.99 14.79
CA LEU A 348 9.17 6.96 15.73
C LEU A 348 9.41 7.88 16.92
N LYS A 349 8.45 8.77 17.19
CA LYS A 349 8.47 9.60 18.40
C LYS A 349 8.26 8.77 19.68
N TYR A 350 7.59 7.63 19.56
CA TYR A 350 7.24 6.72 20.65
C TYR A 350 8.10 5.44 20.60
N TYR A 351 9.35 5.54 20.14
CA TYR A 351 10.23 4.38 19.91
C TYR A 351 10.48 3.53 21.17
N GLU A 352 10.41 4.12 22.36
CA GLU A 352 10.60 3.44 23.65
C GLU A 352 9.45 2.47 23.97
N GLU A 353 8.24 2.79 23.51
CA GLU A 353 7.04 1.95 23.65
C GLU A 353 6.87 1.01 22.46
N ALA A 354 7.38 1.38 21.28
CA ALA A 354 7.24 0.60 20.06
C ALA A 354 7.96 -0.76 20.16
N ARG A 355 7.21 -1.84 19.94
CA ARG A 355 7.70 -3.23 19.90
C ARG A 355 7.20 -3.90 18.63
N LEU A 356 8.09 -4.61 17.94
CA LEU A 356 7.71 -5.48 16.84
C LEU A 356 7.19 -6.80 17.39
N VAL A 357 5.92 -7.10 17.13
CA VAL A 357 5.28 -8.36 17.49
C VAL A 357 5.13 -9.20 16.23
N ILE A 358 5.80 -10.35 16.20
CA ILE A 358 5.79 -11.26 15.05
C ILE A 358 4.84 -12.42 15.33
N THR A 359 3.86 -12.62 14.44
CA THR A 359 2.80 -13.64 14.57
C THR A 359 2.75 -14.62 13.41
#